data_AF-A0A2D9FQD8-F1
#
_entry.id   AF-A0A2D9FQD8-F1
#
_cell.length_a   1.000
_cell.length_b   1.000
_cell.length_c   1.000
_cell.angle_alpha   90.00
_cell.angle_beta   90.00
_cell.angle_gamma   90.00
#
_symmetry.space_group_name_H-M   'P 1'
#
loop_
_entity.id
_entity.type
_entity.pdbx_description
1 polymer ?
#
loop_
_entity_poly.entity_id
_entity_poly.type
_entity_poly.pdbx_seq_one_letter_code
_entity_poly.pdbx_strand_id
1 'polypeptide(L)'
;MNSIYRTLCFCQKIDGDYKVFYGHSIFWKLTDLDYRVSGWKRYNIQGDIYAFFTDLPSCDEVDKLLKNKILKIDVNSKKHSLIFDWEQSDTDFLINDASEDGYKPFISLCSKAIYYFSNIEGEFIDNFFREKKEAISRLEDEYVVPLTKNPHLLNTFAIYTPIRIEASLRNTRLDGNHKTRVTFYINDVFNEYQNCEAIFLLRNEKEQEVGRFKISDEPKNISIKFEPDYMELTIKDGEEVIFEEKSYFIKSVNIKMDVALGGIKTSSGTVQTHSSSSIKTGGNSE
;
A
#
# COMPACT_ATOMS: atom_id res chain seq x y z
N MET A 1 7.34 5.81 23.77
CA MET A 1 6.27 5.13 23.01
C MET A 1 6.58 3.65 22.95
N ASN A 2 5.57 2.79 23.09
CA ASN A 2 5.76 1.35 22.93
C ASN A 2 5.61 1.01 21.45
N SER A 3 6.63 0.41 20.85
CA SER A 3 6.59 -0.10 19.48
C SER A 3 6.43 -1.61 19.48
N ILE A 4 5.81 -2.12 18.43
CA ILE A 4 5.61 -3.55 18.20
C ILE A 4 5.89 -3.87 16.74
N TYR A 5 6.06 -5.15 16.43
CA TYR A 5 6.02 -5.67 15.07
C TYR A 5 4.70 -6.38 14.86
N ARG A 6 3.80 -5.76 14.11
CA ARG A 6 2.52 -6.39 13.76
C ARG A 6 2.76 -7.35 12.61
N THR A 7 2.75 -8.63 12.91
CA THR A 7 3.17 -9.70 12.00
C THR A 7 1.99 -10.54 11.56
N LEU A 8 1.93 -10.83 10.27
CA LEU A 8 0.99 -11.74 9.62
C LEU A 8 1.78 -12.73 8.76
N CYS A 9 1.46 -14.02 8.89
CA CYS A 9 2.04 -15.09 8.09
C CYS A 9 0.93 -15.97 7.53
N PHE A 10 0.98 -16.25 6.24
CA PHE A 10 0.20 -17.30 5.60
C PHE A 10 1.07 -18.53 5.42
N CYS A 11 0.52 -19.67 5.83
CA CYS A 11 1.27 -20.92 5.92
C CYS A 11 0.48 -22.08 5.32
N GLN A 12 1.22 -23.01 4.73
CA GLN A 12 0.73 -24.34 4.41
C GLN A 12 1.17 -25.31 5.51
N LYS A 13 0.24 -26.11 6.01
CA LYS A 13 0.52 -27.17 6.97
C LYS A 13 1.07 -28.40 6.24
N ILE A 14 2.29 -28.80 6.56
CA ILE A 14 2.99 -29.95 5.97
C ILE A 14 3.61 -30.76 7.11
N ASP A 15 3.26 -32.05 7.21
CA ASP A 15 3.81 -32.99 8.21
C ASP A 15 3.77 -32.53 9.68
N GLY A 16 2.80 -31.65 10.01
CA GLY A 16 2.61 -31.12 11.36
C GLY A 16 3.25 -29.75 11.61
N ASP A 17 4.15 -29.33 10.74
CA ASP A 17 4.74 -27.99 10.74
C ASP A 17 3.98 -27.05 9.78
N TYR A 18 4.28 -25.75 9.87
CA TYR A 18 3.66 -24.71 9.06
C TYR A 18 4.72 -24.00 8.23
N LYS A 19 4.79 -24.33 6.94
CA LYS A 19 5.67 -23.66 5.98
C LYS A 19 5.05 -22.35 5.54
N VAL A 20 5.74 -21.25 5.79
CA VAL A 20 5.30 -19.90 5.42
C VAL A 20 5.53 -19.71 3.93
N PHE A 21 4.48 -19.35 3.20
CA PHE A 21 4.56 -19.04 1.77
C PHE A 21 4.34 -17.56 1.48
N TYR A 22 3.87 -16.77 2.44
CA TYR A 22 3.84 -15.32 2.38
C TYR A 22 3.75 -14.77 3.79
N GLY A 23 4.36 -13.64 4.06
CA GLY A 23 4.05 -12.89 5.27
C GLY A 23 4.57 -11.46 5.22
N HIS A 24 4.20 -10.69 6.22
CA HIS A 24 4.80 -9.40 6.44
C HIS A 24 4.79 -9.03 7.91
N SER A 25 5.63 -8.07 8.26
CA SER A 25 5.65 -7.42 9.54
C SER A 25 5.78 -5.92 9.36
N ILE A 26 4.98 -5.14 10.08
CA ILE A 26 5.12 -3.68 10.11
C ILE A 26 5.58 -3.24 11.49
N PHE A 27 6.66 -2.46 11.54
CA PHE A 27 7.10 -1.82 12.78
C PHE A 27 6.11 -0.73 13.18
N TRP A 28 5.22 -1.01 14.12
CA TRP A 28 4.12 -0.12 14.48
C TRP A 28 4.41 0.60 15.79
N LYS A 29 4.55 1.93 15.72
CA LYS A 29 4.50 2.78 16.92
C LYS A 29 3.05 2.91 17.35
N LEU A 30 2.75 2.43 18.55
CA LEU A 30 1.40 2.46 19.11
C LEU A 30 1.08 3.84 19.67
N THR A 31 -0.11 4.33 19.34
CA THR A 31 -0.79 5.45 19.97
C THR A 31 -1.71 4.95 21.10
N ASP A 32 -2.28 5.86 21.88
CA ASP A 32 -3.20 5.51 22.97
C ASP A 32 -4.52 4.88 22.49
N LEU A 33 -4.84 5.00 21.20
CA LEU A 33 -6.03 4.42 20.58
C LEU A 33 -5.78 3.05 19.94
N ASP A 34 -4.52 2.64 19.81
CA ASP A 34 -4.18 1.38 19.18
C ASP A 34 -4.41 0.19 20.13
N TYR A 35 -5.11 -0.82 19.64
CA TYR A 35 -5.21 -2.11 20.33
C TYR A 35 -3.94 -2.94 20.15
N ARG A 36 -3.75 -3.92 21.04
CA ARG A 36 -2.70 -4.94 20.95
C ARG A 36 -3.27 -6.34 20.79
N VAL A 37 -2.63 -7.13 19.95
CA VAL A 37 -2.88 -8.56 19.79
C VAL A 37 -1.85 -9.33 20.61
N SER A 38 -2.20 -9.69 21.84
CA SER A 38 -1.34 -10.49 22.70
C SER A 38 -1.33 -11.96 22.27
N GLY A 39 -0.13 -12.51 22.07
CA GLY A 39 0.11 -13.91 21.74
C GLY A 39 -0.30 -14.27 20.32
N TRP A 40 0.16 -15.42 19.85
CA TRP A 40 -0.12 -15.87 18.50
C TRP A 40 -1.57 -16.31 18.35
N LYS A 41 -2.20 -15.83 17.28
CA LYS A 41 -3.51 -16.27 16.82
C LYS A 41 -3.35 -17.11 15.57
N ARG A 42 -4.25 -18.06 15.38
CA ARG A 42 -4.30 -18.95 14.22
C ARG A 42 -5.72 -19.00 13.68
N TYR A 43 -5.83 -18.83 12.37
CA TYR A 43 -7.06 -18.97 11.62
C TYR A 43 -6.85 -19.98 10.49
N ASN A 44 -7.81 -20.88 10.28
CA ASN A 44 -7.79 -21.80 9.14
C ASN A 44 -8.53 -21.13 7.99
N ILE A 45 -7.83 -20.84 6.90
CA ILE A 45 -8.43 -20.24 5.71
C ILE A 45 -9.26 -21.33 5.03
N GLN A 46 -8.57 -22.39 4.59
CA GLN A 46 -9.19 -23.56 3.98
C GLN A 46 -8.19 -24.71 3.91
N GLY A 47 -8.62 -25.93 4.27
CA GLY A 47 -7.81 -27.13 4.16
C GLY A 47 -6.51 -27.03 4.97
N ASP A 48 -5.38 -27.16 4.29
CA ASP A 48 -4.03 -27.05 4.85
C ASP A 48 -3.48 -25.62 4.87
N ILE A 49 -4.26 -24.61 4.46
CA ILE A 49 -3.83 -23.19 4.46
C ILE A 49 -4.33 -22.46 5.72
N TYR A 50 -3.41 -21.76 6.38
CA TYR A 50 -3.65 -21.08 7.65
C TYR A 50 -3.07 -19.66 7.63
N ALA A 51 -3.68 -18.77 8.40
CA ALA A 51 -3.15 -17.47 8.75
C ALA A 51 -2.73 -17.46 10.23
N PHE A 52 -1.55 -16.92 10.50
CA PHE A 52 -1.01 -16.68 11.83
C PHE A 52 -0.75 -15.19 12.00
N PHE A 53 -1.15 -14.62 13.13
CA PHE A 53 -0.92 -13.20 13.39
C PHE A 53 -0.67 -12.93 14.87
N THR A 54 0.16 -11.92 15.13
CA THR A 54 0.48 -11.43 16.47
C THR A 54 1.14 -10.05 16.44
N ASP A 55 1.16 -9.38 17.58
CA ASP A 55 2.03 -8.23 17.80
C ASP A 55 3.27 -8.68 18.60
N LEU A 56 4.43 -8.73 17.95
CA LEU A 56 5.70 -9.07 18.59
C LEU A 56 6.26 -7.84 19.34
N PRO A 57 6.62 -7.96 20.62
CA PRO A 57 7.01 -6.83 21.46
C PRO A 57 8.42 -6.26 21.20
N SER A 58 9.28 -6.94 20.44
CA SER A 58 10.67 -6.47 20.24
C SER A 58 11.27 -6.88 18.90
N CYS A 59 12.25 -6.09 18.45
CA CYS A 59 13.08 -6.40 17.27
C CYS A 59 13.83 -7.72 17.44
N ASP A 60 14.25 -8.07 18.65
CA ASP A 60 14.97 -9.31 18.94
C ASP A 60 14.21 -10.57 18.53
N GLU A 61 12.87 -10.57 18.61
CA GLU A 61 12.06 -11.71 18.18
C GLU A 61 12.01 -11.84 16.66
N VAL A 62 11.93 -10.71 15.96
CA VAL A 62 12.03 -10.65 14.50
C VAL A 62 13.43 -11.07 14.07
N ASP A 63 14.49 -10.54 14.69
CA ASP A 63 15.87 -10.92 14.41
C ASP A 63 16.13 -12.42 14.62
N LYS A 64 15.56 -13.00 15.68
CA LYS A 64 15.63 -14.45 15.92
C LYS A 64 14.92 -15.25 14.82
N LEU A 65 13.76 -14.78 14.36
CA LEU A 65 13.04 -15.37 13.23
C LEU A 65 13.88 -15.29 11.95
N LEU A 66 14.43 -14.12 11.65
CA LEU A 66 15.25 -13.86 10.47
C LEU A 66 16.51 -14.74 10.44
N LYS A 67 17.17 -14.91 11.59
CA LYS A 67 18.41 -15.68 11.71
C LYS A 67 18.18 -17.19 11.68
N ASN A 68 17.18 -17.67 12.41
CA ASN A 68 17.00 -19.11 12.61
C ASN A 68 16.07 -19.74 11.57
N LYS A 69 15.36 -18.93 10.77
CA LYS A 69 14.38 -19.39 9.77
C LYS A 69 13.26 -20.28 10.32
N ILE A 70 13.16 -20.35 11.65
CA ILE A 70 12.18 -21.15 12.37
C ILE A 70 11.72 -20.32 13.56
N LEU A 71 10.41 -20.14 13.66
CA LEU A 71 9.80 -19.52 14.83
C LEU A 71 8.92 -20.54 15.55
N LYS A 72 9.27 -20.80 16.81
CA LYS A 72 8.44 -21.61 17.71
C LYS A 72 7.41 -20.71 18.37
N ILE A 73 6.15 -21.00 18.12
CA ILE A 73 5.01 -20.22 18.62
C ILE A 73 4.12 -21.08 19.50
N ASP A 74 3.42 -20.46 20.44
CA ASP A 74 2.36 -21.09 21.21
C ASP A 74 1.01 -20.51 20.79
N VAL A 75 0.11 -21.37 20.34
CA VAL A 75 -1.27 -21.02 20.03
C VAL A 75 -2.20 -21.95 20.80
N ASN A 76 -3.04 -21.37 21.67
CA ASN A 76 -4.00 -22.13 22.48
C ASN A 76 -3.35 -23.26 23.30
N SER A 77 -2.21 -22.98 23.94
CA SER A 77 -1.42 -23.94 24.74
C SER A 77 -0.83 -25.09 23.92
N LYS A 78 -0.63 -24.90 22.61
CA LYS A 78 0.00 -25.86 21.72
C LYS A 78 1.18 -25.20 21.02
N LYS A 79 2.32 -25.88 21.05
CA LYS A 79 3.54 -25.45 20.36
C LYS A 79 3.44 -25.79 18.87
N HIS A 80 3.78 -24.82 18.04
CA HIS A 80 3.86 -24.94 16.60
C HIS A 80 5.19 -24.37 16.10
N SER A 81 5.65 -24.85 14.95
CA SER A 81 6.80 -24.30 14.25
C SER A 81 6.34 -23.61 12.97
N LEU A 82 6.66 -22.34 12.82
CA LEU A 82 6.60 -21.65 11.54
C LEU A 82 7.98 -21.77 10.88
N ILE A 83 8.02 -22.29 9.66
CA ILE A 83 9.25 -22.53 8.89
C ILE A 83 9.32 -21.54 7.73
N PHE A 84 10.48 -20.93 7.57
CA PHE A 84 10.76 -19.88 6.60
C PHE A 84 11.88 -20.32 5.65
N ASP A 85 11.57 -20.49 4.37
CA ASP A 85 12.54 -21.01 3.39
C ASP A 85 13.04 -19.91 2.45
N TRP A 86 13.71 -18.89 3.01
CA TRP A 86 14.22 -17.73 2.28
C TRP A 86 15.73 -17.84 2.11
N GLU A 87 16.27 -17.37 0.99
CA GLU A 87 17.70 -17.46 0.68
C GLU A 87 18.35 -16.09 0.53
N GLN A 88 17.57 -15.10 0.10
CA GLN A 88 18.03 -13.78 -0.27
C GLN A 88 17.27 -12.73 0.53
N SER A 89 17.88 -11.54 0.61
CA SER A 89 17.24 -10.36 1.16
C SER A 89 17.60 -9.15 0.31
N ASP A 90 16.64 -8.26 0.11
CA ASP A 90 16.84 -6.98 -0.54
C ASP A 90 16.18 -5.86 0.26
N THR A 91 16.74 -4.65 0.18
CA THR A 91 16.19 -3.45 0.81
C THR A 91 15.72 -2.49 -0.26
N ASP A 92 14.47 -2.06 -0.14
CA ASP A 92 13.84 -1.19 -1.11
C ASP A 92 13.36 0.11 -0.45
N PHE A 93 13.49 1.21 -1.19
CA PHE A 93 12.91 2.49 -0.84
C PHE A 93 11.58 2.65 -1.58
N LEU A 94 10.51 2.71 -0.80
CA LEU A 94 9.15 2.69 -1.33
C LEU A 94 8.73 4.10 -1.77
N ILE A 95 8.69 4.31 -3.08
CA ILE A 95 8.18 5.54 -3.70
C ILE A 95 6.68 5.38 -3.96
N ASN A 96 5.88 6.30 -3.42
CA ASN A 96 4.45 6.38 -3.71
C ASN A 96 4.23 7.02 -5.08
N ASP A 97 4.43 6.23 -6.13
CA ASP A 97 4.24 6.63 -7.52
C ASP A 97 2.89 6.15 -8.05
N ALA A 98 1.97 7.09 -8.30
CA ALA A 98 0.64 6.80 -8.82
C ALA A 98 0.65 6.24 -10.26
N SER A 99 1.79 6.25 -10.96
CA SER A 99 1.92 5.66 -12.30
C SER A 99 2.37 4.20 -12.29
N GLU A 100 2.80 3.66 -11.15
CA GLU A 100 3.23 2.28 -11.04
C GLU A 100 2.07 1.36 -10.62
N ASP A 101 1.76 0.37 -11.47
CA ASP A 101 0.70 -0.63 -11.22
C ASP A 101 1.17 -1.80 -10.32
N GLY A 102 2.20 -1.61 -9.50
CA GLY A 102 2.77 -2.64 -8.63
C GLY A 102 2.00 -2.83 -7.32
N TYR A 103 1.94 -4.06 -6.81
CA TYR A 103 1.44 -4.29 -5.44
C TYR A 103 2.46 -3.80 -4.41
N LYS A 104 2.20 -2.62 -3.84
CA LYS A 104 2.99 -2.04 -2.75
C LYS A 104 2.10 -1.85 -1.52
N PRO A 105 1.95 -2.87 -0.66
CA PRO A 105 1.13 -2.73 0.53
C PRO A 105 1.76 -1.69 1.45
N PHE A 106 0.93 -0.89 2.11
CA PHE A 106 1.36 0.17 3.03
C PHE A 106 2.23 1.27 2.40
N ILE A 107 2.23 1.43 1.07
CA ILE A 107 3.01 2.47 0.36
C ILE A 107 2.72 3.90 0.85
N SER A 108 1.49 4.15 1.30
CA SER A 108 1.09 5.43 1.87
C SER A 108 1.58 5.67 3.30
N LEU A 109 2.13 4.64 3.95
CA LEU A 109 2.54 4.68 5.36
C LEU A 109 4.03 4.42 5.56
N CYS A 110 4.65 3.67 4.64
CA CYS A 110 6.02 3.17 4.74
C CYS A 110 6.86 3.63 3.56
N SER A 111 8.10 4.01 3.85
CA SER A 111 9.09 4.41 2.85
C SER A 111 10.24 3.43 2.72
N LYS A 112 10.31 2.42 3.59
CA LYS A 112 11.33 1.37 3.54
C LYS A 112 10.72 0.00 3.73
N ALA A 113 11.17 -0.94 2.91
CA ALA A 113 10.87 -2.35 3.08
C ALA A 113 12.16 -3.16 2.99
N ILE A 114 12.25 -4.20 3.80
CA ILE A 114 13.23 -5.26 3.63
C ILE A 114 12.46 -6.50 3.21
N TYR A 115 12.75 -7.00 2.02
CA TYR A 115 12.15 -8.22 1.48
C TYR A 115 13.11 -9.38 1.70
N TYR A 116 12.58 -10.49 2.19
CA TYR A 116 13.29 -11.75 2.24
C TYR A 116 12.56 -12.77 1.38
N PHE A 117 13.28 -13.43 0.48
CA PHE A 117 12.65 -14.27 -0.54
C PHE A 117 13.58 -15.41 -0.98
N SER A 118 13.01 -16.33 -1.75
CA SER A 118 13.76 -17.35 -2.50
C SER A 118 13.27 -17.40 -3.93
N ASN A 119 14.14 -17.84 -4.83
CA ASN A 119 13.72 -18.12 -6.19
C ASN A 119 12.85 -19.38 -6.18
N ILE A 120 11.68 -19.30 -6.81
CA ILE A 120 10.77 -20.42 -6.96
C ILE A 120 10.66 -20.74 -8.45
N GLU A 121 10.71 -22.03 -8.78
CA GLU A 121 10.49 -22.48 -10.14
C GLU A 121 9.04 -22.21 -10.58
N GLY A 122 8.85 -21.72 -11.80
CA GLY A 122 7.53 -21.35 -12.31
C GLY A 122 6.52 -22.52 -12.30
N GLU A 123 6.98 -23.74 -12.55
CA GLU A 123 6.12 -24.93 -12.49
C GLU A 123 5.53 -25.17 -11.08
N PHE A 124 6.32 -24.92 -10.03
CA PHE A 124 5.84 -25.01 -8.65
C PHE A 124 4.75 -23.96 -8.38
N ILE A 125 4.94 -22.73 -8.86
CA ILE A 125 3.99 -21.63 -8.70
C ILE A 125 2.64 -22.00 -9.33
N ASP A 126 2.65 -22.46 -10.58
CA ASP A 126 1.45 -22.83 -11.32
C ASP A 126 0.71 -23.99 -10.64
N ASN A 127 1.46 -25.01 -10.20
CA ASN A 127 0.89 -26.15 -9.48
C ASN A 127 0.29 -25.71 -8.14
N PHE A 128 0.97 -24.85 -7.39
CA PHE A 128 0.47 -24.32 -6.11
C PHE A 128 -0.84 -23.55 -6.28
N PHE A 129 -0.91 -22.61 -7.24
CA PHE A 129 -2.14 -21.85 -7.47
C PHE A 129 -3.29 -22.72 -7.99
N ARG A 130 -2.99 -23.74 -8.81
CA ARG A 130 -4.01 -24.68 -9.29
C ARG A 130 -4.57 -25.52 -8.15
N GLU A 131 -3.71 -26.09 -7.31
CA GLU A 131 -4.10 -26.96 -6.19
C GLU A 131 -4.79 -26.19 -5.07
N LYS A 132 -4.36 -24.95 -4.81
CA LYS A 132 -4.83 -24.13 -3.68
C LYS A 132 -5.81 -23.03 -4.10
N LYS A 133 -6.36 -23.10 -5.32
CA LYS A 133 -7.20 -22.05 -5.93
C LYS A 133 -8.25 -21.45 -5.00
N GLU A 134 -9.05 -22.29 -4.34
CA GLU A 134 -10.12 -21.83 -3.45
C GLU A 134 -9.56 -21.13 -2.21
N ALA A 135 -8.52 -21.69 -1.59
CA ALA A 135 -7.87 -21.10 -0.42
C ALA A 135 -7.21 -19.75 -0.76
N ILE A 136 -6.55 -19.64 -1.91
CA ILE A 136 -5.93 -18.39 -2.37
C ILE A 136 -6.98 -17.33 -2.69
N SER A 137 -8.07 -17.70 -3.36
CA SER A 137 -9.18 -16.75 -3.62
C SER A 137 -9.73 -16.18 -2.32
N ARG A 138 -9.97 -17.02 -1.31
CA ARG A 138 -10.47 -16.56 -0.01
C ARG A 138 -9.46 -15.68 0.74
N LEU A 139 -8.18 -16.02 0.66
CA LEU A 139 -7.11 -15.22 1.23
C LEU A 139 -7.03 -13.84 0.57
N GLU A 140 -7.11 -13.78 -0.75
CA GLU A 140 -7.12 -12.54 -1.53
C GLU A 140 -8.30 -11.65 -1.15
N ASP A 141 -9.49 -12.24 -1.00
CA ASP A 141 -10.72 -11.52 -0.62
C ASP A 141 -10.67 -11.01 0.83
N GLU A 142 -10.21 -11.84 1.78
CA GLU A 142 -10.22 -11.52 3.22
C GLU A 142 -9.06 -10.61 3.65
N TYR A 143 -7.89 -10.70 2.99
CA TYR A 143 -6.65 -10.03 3.44
C TYR A 143 -6.05 -9.07 2.41
N VAL A 144 -6.63 -8.95 1.21
CA VAL A 144 -6.20 -8.01 0.16
C VAL A 144 -4.72 -8.22 -0.22
N VAL A 145 -4.32 -9.50 -0.36
CA VAL A 145 -2.98 -9.90 -0.79
C VAL A 145 -3.06 -10.59 -2.16
N PRO A 146 -2.88 -9.88 -3.28
CA PRO A 146 -3.17 -10.35 -4.64
C PRO A 146 -2.07 -11.28 -5.19
N LEU A 147 -1.88 -12.44 -4.56
CA LEU A 147 -0.86 -13.43 -4.92
C LEU A 147 -0.97 -13.92 -6.37
N THR A 148 -2.19 -14.10 -6.89
CA THR A 148 -2.45 -14.56 -8.26
C THR A 148 -1.96 -13.55 -9.30
N LYS A 149 -2.11 -12.26 -9.02
CA LYS A 149 -1.59 -11.19 -9.89
C LYS A 149 -0.10 -10.93 -9.68
N ASN A 150 0.41 -11.25 -8.49
CA ASN A 150 1.78 -11.00 -8.07
C ASN A 150 2.44 -12.29 -7.57
N PRO A 151 2.66 -13.28 -8.44
CA PRO A 151 3.17 -14.60 -8.05
C PRO A 151 4.58 -14.53 -7.44
N HIS A 152 5.34 -13.48 -7.73
CA HIS A 152 6.66 -13.22 -7.14
C HIS A 152 6.60 -12.98 -5.61
N LEU A 153 5.43 -12.69 -5.05
CA LEU A 153 5.25 -12.58 -3.59
C LEU A 153 5.25 -13.94 -2.89
N LEU A 154 5.11 -15.05 -3.62
CA LEU A 154 5.24 -16.37 -3.02
C LEU A 154 6.64 -16.55 -2.43
N ASN A 155 6.67 -17.28 -1.32
CA ASN A 155 7.83 -17.51 -0.47
C ASN A 155 8.58 -16.22 -0.08
N THR A 156 7.84 -15.12 0.09
CA THR A 156 8.38 -13.82 0.50
C THR A 156 7.90 -13.44 1.90
N PHE A 157 8.75 -12.75 2.64
CA PHE A 157 8.36 -12.03 3.84
C PHE A 157 8.95 -10.62 3.83
N ALA A 158 8.10 -9.64 4.10
CA ALA A 158 8.49 -8.25 4.08
C ALA A 158 8.48 -7.64 5.49
N ILE A 159 9.49 -6.84 5.81
CA ILE A 159 9.48 -5.97 7.00
C ILE A 159 9.33 -4.52 6.53
N TYR A 160 8.21 -3.90 6.88
CA TYR A 160 7.90 -2.53 6.55
C TYR A 160 8.24 -1.61 7.72
N THR A 161 8.97 -0.54 7.41
CA THR A 161 9.25 0.55 8.36
C THR A 161 8.42 1.76 7.98
N PRO A 162 7.46 2.17 8.83
CA PRO A 162 6.64 3.31 8.54
C PRO A 162 7.43 4.61 8.70
N ILE A 163 7.05 5.59 7.90
CA ILE A 163 7.42 6.99 8.11
C ILE A 163 6.21 7.84 8.52
N ARG A 164 4.99 7.41 8.15
CA ARG A 164 3.71 8.08 8.42
C ARG A 164 3.72 9.59 8.18
N ILE A 165 4.32 9.96 7.05
CA ILE A 165 4.11 11.27 6.46
C ILE A 165 2.91 11.13 5.53
N GLU A 166 1.86 11.90 5.80
CA GLU A 166 0.71 12.01 4.92
C GLU A 166 0.81 13.34 4.18
N ALA A 167 1.03 13.29 2.87
CA ALA A 167 1.01 14.46 2.03
C ALA A 167 -0.31 14.55 1.26
N SER A 168 -0.86 15.76 1.20
CA SER A 168 -2.01 16.08 0.38
C SER A 168 -1.78 17.41 -0.29
N LEU A 169 -2.16 17.48 -1.56
CA LEU A 169 -2.00 18.68 -2.36
C LEU A 169 -3.34 19.16 -2.88
N ARG A 170 -3.57 20.46 -2.77
CA ARG A 170 -4.74 21.11 -3.35
C ARG A 170 -4.32 22.19 -4.32
N ASN A 171 -4.95 22.16 -5.49
CA ASN A 171 -4.82 23.21 -6.48
C ASN A 171 -6.08 24.10 -6.42
N THR A 172 -5.90 25.42 -6.34
CA THR A 172 -6.98 26.41 -6.44
C THR A 172 -6.58 27.51 -7.39
N ARG A 173 -7.40 27.79 -8.40
CA ARG A 173 -7.22 28.96 -9.27
C ARG A 173 -7.48 30.22 -8.48
N LEU A 174 -6.59 31.19 -8.62
CA LEU A 174 -6.78 32.52 -8.04
C LEU A 174 -7.57 33.36 -9.03
N ASP A 175 -8.73 33.82 -8.60
CA ASP A 175 -9.63 34.65 -9.40
C ASP A 175 -8.86 35.85 -10.01
N GLY A 176 -9.05 36.04 -11.31
CA GLY A 176 -8.60 37.21 -12.05
C GLY A 176 -7.15 37.25 -12.54
N ASN A 177 -6.30 36.25 -12.28
CA ASN A 177 -4.85 36.40 -12.55
C ASN A 177 -4.12 35.29 -13.32
N HIS A 178 -4.80 34.31 -13.93
CA HIS A 178 -4.17 33.12 -14.56
C HIS A 178 -3.15 32.41 -13.64
N LYS A 179 -3.21 32.67 -12.33
CA LYS A 179 -2.32 32.11 -11.33
C LYS A 179 -3.02 30.97 -10.62
N THR A 180 -2.23 29.95 -10.35
CA THR A 180 -2.65 28.74 -9.69
C THR A 180 -1.97 28.70 -8.33
N ARG A 181 -2.76 28.60 -7.27
CA ARG A 181 -2.24 28.37 -5.93
C ARG A 181 -2.21 26.87 -5.68
N VAL A 182 -1.04 26.37 -5.31
CA VAL A 182 -0.82 25.00 -4.91
C VAL A 182 -0.53 24.99 -3.41
N THR A 183 -1.38 24.32 -2.64
CA THR A 183 -1.29 24.22 -1.18
C THR A 183 -0.90 22.81 -0.77
N PHE A 184 0.29 22.68 -0.18
CA PHE A 184 0.81 21.45 0.39
C PHE A 184 0.38 21.33 1.84
N TYR A 185 -0.28 20.22 2.17
CA TYR A 185 -0.57 19.77 3.51
C TYR A 185 0.34 18.57 3.77
N ILE A 186 1.29 18.70 4.69
CA ILE A 186 2.18 17.61 5.08
C ILE A 186 1.95 17.38 6.56
N ASN A 187 1.38 16.22 6.88
CA ASN A 187 1.12 15.79 8.25
C ASN A 187 2.13 14.72 8.64
N ASP A 188 3.01 15.06 9.58
CA ASP A 188 3.91 14.09 10.22
C ASP A 188 3.23 13.57 11.49
N VAL A 189 2.65 12.38 11.39
CA VAL A 189 1.82 11.78 12.45
C VAL A 189 2.59 11.59 13.76
N PHE A 190 3.91 11.45 13.71
CA PHE A 190 4.75 11.22 14.89
C PHE A 190 5.51 12.45 15.36
N ASN A 191 5.47 13.54 14.61
CA ASN A 191 6.27 14.74 14.85
C ASN A 191 7.79 14.46 14.93
N GLU A 192 8.27 13.49 14.16
CA GLU A 192 9.69 13.06 14.14
C GLU A 192 10.52 13.82 13.10
N TYR A 193 9.88 14.32 12.06
CA TYR A 193 10.48 14.94 10.87
C TYR A 193 10.08 16.42 10.75
N GLN A 194 9.60 17.01 11.83
CA GLN A 194 9.36 18.44 11.92
C GLN A 194 10.67 19.18 11.63
N ASN A 195 10.62 20.17 10.73
CA ASN A 195 11.78 20.91 10.19
C ASN A 195 12.67 20.20 9.15
N CYS A 196 12.37 18.96 8.76
CA CYS A 196 13.02 18.33 7.60
C CYS A 196 12.76 19.13 6.31
N GLU A 197 13.64 19.00 5.32
CA GLU A 197 13.51 19.71 4.05
C GLU A 197 12.55 18.95 3.14
N ALA A 198 11.46 19.62 2.72
CA ALA A 198 10.57 19.18 1.67
C ALA A 198 10.98 19.88 0.36
N ILE A 199 11.22 19.09 -0.68
CA ILE A 199 11.56 19.53 -2.02
C ILE A 199 10.39 19.14 -2.92
N PHE A 200 9.89 20.08 -3.72
CA PHE A 200 8.79 19.80 -4.65
C PHE A 200 9.19 20.12 -6.09
N LEU A 201 8.59 19.37 -7.01
CA LEU A 201 8.56 19.65 -8.44
C LEU A 201 7.09 19.66 -8.88
N LEU A 202 6.66 20.76 -9.48
CA LEU A 202 5.36 20.90 -10.13
C LEU A 202 5.62 21.09 -11.62
N ARG A 203 4.95 20.33 -12.49
CA ARG A 203 5.12 20.51 -13.94
C ARG A 203 3.81 20.34 -14.71
N ASN A 204 3.82 20.87 -15.92
CA ASN A 204 2.94 20.47 -17.00
C ASN A 204 3.75 20.19 -18.27
N GLU A 205 3.10 19.98 -19.41
CA GLU A 205 3.77 19.71 -20.70
C GLU A 205 4.81 20.76 -21.13
N LYS A 206 4.72 22.01 -20.64
CA LYS A 206 5.52 23.15 -21.13
C LYS A 206 6.36 23.83 -20.05
N GLU A 207 5.91 23.78 -18.80
CA GLU A 207 6.45 24.57 -17.69
C GLU A 207 6.72 23.68 -16.48
N GLN A 208 7.73 24.06 -15.70
CA GLN A 208 8.05 23.42 -14.44
C GLN A 208 8.44 24.46 -13.38
N GLU A 209 8.14 24.14 -12.13
CA GLU A 209 8.54 24.90 -10.95
C GLU A 209 9.14 23.93 -9.94
N VAL A 210 10.33 24.27 -9.42
CA VAL A 210 10.99 23.51 -8.36
C VAL A 210 11.20 24.42 -7.17
N GLY A 211 10.89 23.95 -5.98
CA GLY A 211 11.12 24.71 -4.76
C GLY A 211 11.35 23.82 -3.56
N ARG A 212 11.59 24.47 -2.43
CA ARG A 212 11.84 23.81 -1.16
C ARG A 212 11.25 24.59 -0.01
N PHE A 213 10.88 23.89 1.04
CA PHE A 213 10.41 24.46 2.29
C PHE A 213 10.67 23.49 3.44
N LYS A 214 10.61 23.97 4.68
CA LYS A 214 10.66 23.10 5.86
C LYS A 214 9.28 22.55 6.15
N ILE A 215 9.21 21.29 6.54
CA ILE A 215 7.97 20.69 7.04
C ILE A 215 7.50 21.44 8.28
N SER A 216 6.20 21.71 8.30
CA SER A 216 5.49 22.33 9.41
C SER A 216 4.02 21.90 9.36
N ASP A 217 3.35 21.93 10.51
CA ASP A 217 1.92 21.68 10.61
C ASP A 217 1.06 22.72 9.84
N GLU A 218 1.63 23.90 9.56
CA GLU A 218 0.98 24.91 8.74
C GLU A 218 1.06 24.56 7.25
N PRO A 219 -0.06 24.65 6.50
CA PRO A 219 -0.05 24.38 5.07
C PRO A 219 0.86 25.34 4.29
N LYS A 220 1.69 24.79 3.40
CA LYS A 220 2.57 25.60 2.56
C LYS A 220 1.88 25.99 1.27
N ASN A 221 1.78 27.29 1.02
CA ASN A 221 1.22 27.85 -0.22
C ASN A 221 2.32 28.25 -1.20
N ILE A 222 2.25 27.74 -2.43
CA ILE A 222 3.08 28.12 -3.57
C ILE A 222 2.17 28.70 -4.65
N SER A 223 2.55 29.83 -5.25
CA SER A 223 1.79 30.46 -6.32
C SER A 223 2.57 30.34 -7.63
N ILE A 224 2.01 29.64 -8.59
CA ILE A 224 2.60 29.40 -9.92
C ILE A 224 1.73 30.03 -11.01
N LYS A 225 2.32 30.23 -12.20
CA LYS A 225 1.67 30.87 -13.35
C LYS A 225 1.01 29.88 -14.33
N PHE A 226 1.01 28.61 -13.99
CA PHE A 226 0.48 27.53 -14.81
C PHE A 226 -0.31 26.55 -13.95
N GLU A 227 -1.12 25.70 -14.60
CA GLU A 227 -1.82 24.61 -13.92
C GLU A 227 -0.99 23.33 -14.04
N PRO A 228 -0.48 22.76 -12.94
CA PRO A 228 0.34 21.57 -12.96
C PRO A 228 -0.53 20.34 -13.24
N ASP A 229 0.03 19.38 -13.97
CA ASP A 229 -0.56 18.06 -14.19
C ASP A 229 0.22 16.94 -13.50
N TYR A 230 1.41 17.25 -13.00
CA TYR A 230 2.24 16.34 -12.23
C TYR A 230 2.87 17.06 -11.03
N MET A 231 3.07 16.28 -9.98
CA MET A 231 3.74 16.66 -8.75
C MET A 231 4.71 15.56 -8.35
N GLU A 232 5.88 15.97 -7.86
CA GLU A 232 6.79 15.15 -7.10
C GLU A 232 7.14 15.87 -5.81
N LEU A 233 7.09 15.16 -4.69
CA LEU A 233 7.43 15.64 -3.36
C LEU A 233 8.45 14.68 -2.76
N THR A 234 9.61 15.21 -2.40
CA THR A 234 10.68 14.48 -1.72
C THR A 234 10.94 15.13 -0.38
N ILE A 235 11.05 14.34 0.68
CA ILE A 235 11.39 14.82 2.01
C ILE A 235 12.73 14.20 2.42
N LYS A 236 13.60 15.03 2.97
CA LYS A 236 14.94 14.65 3.42
C LYS A 236 15.17 14.94 4.90
N ASP A 237 15.77 13.98 5.58
CA ASP A 237 16.42 14.16 6.87
C ASP A 237 17.94 14.17 6.68
N GLY A 238 18.54 15.37 6.66
CA GLY A 238 19.91 15.55 6.19
C GLY A 238 20.08 15.15 4.72
N GLU A 239 20.96 14.18 4.47
CA GLU A 239 21.21 13.64 3.12
C GLU A 239 20.29 12.47 2.76
N GLU A 240 19.58 11.90 3.73
CA GLU A 240 18.74 10.73 3.53
C GLU A 240 17.36 11.12 3.00
N VAL A 241 16.93 10.51 1.90
CA VAL A 241 15.54 10.62 1.44
C VAL A 241 14.70 9.68 2.29
N ILE A 242 13.72 10.26 2.98
CA ILE A 242 12.88 9.53 3.91
C ILE A 242 11.47 9.30 3.36
N PHE A 243 11.00 10.15 2.44
CA PHE A 243 9.70 10.01 1.78
C PHE A 243 9.75 10.57 0.36
N GLU A 244 9.08 9.89 -0.56
CA GLU A 244 8.91 10.35 -1.93
C GLU A 244 7.52 9.98 -2.45
N GLU A 245 6.84 10.96 -3.04
CA GLU A 245 5.54 10.80 -3.67
C GLU A 245 5.54 11.44 -5.06
N LYS A 246 5.00 10.70 -6.04
CA LYS A 246 4.83 11.14 -7.42
C LYS A 246 3.37 10.94 -7.81
N SER A 247 2.74 12.01 -8.26
CA SER A 247 1.31 12.02 -8.51
C SER A 247 0.93 12.87 -9.70
N TYR A 248 -0.07 12.41 -10.46
CA TYR A 248 -0.70 13.18 -11.52
C TYR A 248 -2.01 13.81 -11.04
N PHE A 249 -2.28 15.03 -11.47
CA PHE A 249 -3.55 15.70 -11.16
C PHE A 249 -4.65 15.27 -12.12
N ILE A 250 -5.77 14.83 -11.55
CA ILE A 250 -6.99 14.59 -12.33
C ILE A 250 -7.59 15.94 -12.71
N LYS A 251 -7.53 16.29 -14.01
CA LYS A 251 -8.09 17.54 -14.53
C LYS A 251 -9.61 17.48 -14.71
N SER A 252 -10.14 16.32 -15.12
CA SER A 252 -11.58 16.13 -15.32
C SER A 252 -11.96 14.66 -15.21
N VAL A 253 -13.12 14.39 -14.61
CA VAL A 253 -13.76 13.07 -14.61
C VAL A 253 -14.99 13.15 -15.51
N ASN A 254 -15.03 12.29 -16.53
CA ASN A 254 -16.18 12.13 -17.42
C ASN A 254 -16.92 10.85 -17.06
N ILE A 255 -18.10 10.97 -16.49
CA ILE A 255 -18.96 9.84 -16.16
C ILE A 255 -20.02 9.73 -17.24
N LYS A 256 -20.05 8.60 -17.95
CA LYS A 256 -21.13 8.23 -18.87
C LYS A 256 -21.95 7.14 -18.21
N MET A 257 -23.26 7.37 -18.09
CA MET A 257 -24.20 6.39 -17.58
C MET A 257 -25.23 6.06 -18.64
N ASP A 258 -25.32 4.78 -18.97
CA ASP A 258 -26.42 4.22 -19.77
C ASP A 258 -27.42 3.59 -18.81
N VAL A 259 -28.56 4.25 -18.64
CA VAL A 259 -29.66 3.72 -17.84
C VAL A 259 -30.55 2.91 -18.77
N ALA A 260 -30.63 1.61 -18.52
CA ALA A 260 -31.64 0.75 -19.13
C ALA A 260 -33.01 1.13 -18.54
N LEU A 261 -33.80 1.86 -19.32
CA LEU A 261 -35.20 2.11 -19.00
C LEU A 261 -35.98 0.90 -19.52
N GLY A 262 -36.93 0.41 -18.71
CA GLY A 262 -37.63 -0.87 -18.94
C GLY A 262 -38.08 -1.12 -20.39
N GLY A 263 -38.26 -2.39 -20.74
CA GLY A 263 -38.58 -2.77 -22.11
C GLY A 263 -39.99 -2.36 -22.55
N ILE A 264 -40.10 -1.76 -23.73
CA ILE A 264 -41.39 -1.51 -24.40
C ILE A 264 -41.78 -2.80 -25.12
N LYS A 265 -42.92 -3.41 -24.76
CA LYS A 265 -43.50 -4.53 -25.51
C LYS A 265 -44.15 -4.02 -26.79
N THR A 266 -43.66 -4.49 -27.93
CA THR A 266 -44.26 -4.32 -29.25
C THR A 266 -44.83 -5.65 -29.73
N SER A 267 -45.58 -5.63 -30.84
CA SER A 267 -46.12 -6.84 -31.49
C SER A 267 -45.03 -7.80 -32.01
N SER A 268 -43.78 -7.36 -32.10
CA SER A 268 -42.62 -8.14 -32.55
C SER A 268 -41.64 -8.54 -31.44
N GLY A 269 -41.87 -8.15 -30.17
CA GLY A 269 -41.00 -8.51 -29.04
C GLY A 269 -40.93 -7.42 -27.97
N THR A 270 -39.98 -7.56 -27.03
CA THR A 270 -39.69 -6.48 -26.05
C THR A 270 -38.44 -5.74 -26.50
N VAL A 271 -38.55 -4.44 -26.77
CA VAL A 271 -37.42 -3.57 -27.11
C VAL A 271 -36.95 -2.88 -25.84
N GLN A 272 -35.70 -3.12 -25.42
CA GLN A 272 -35.09 -2.36 -24.32
C GLN A 272 -34.83 -0.94 -24.78
N THR A 273 -35.23 0.03 -23.94
CA THR A 273 -34.92 1.44 -24.18
C THR A 273 -33.73 1.83 -23.34
N HIS A 274 -32.76 2.50 -23.95
CA HIS A 274 -31.61 3.03 -23.24
C HIS A 274 -31.68 4.55 -23.28
N SER A 275 -31.45 5.19 -22.13
CA SER A 275 -31.14 6.62 -22.08
C SER A 275 -29.71 6.79 -21.62
N SER A 276 -28.94 7.58 -22.35
CA SER A 276 -27.57 7.93 -21.98
C SER A 276 -27.53 9.34 -21.37
N SER A 277 -26.73 9.51 -20.33
CA SER A 277 -26.40 10.82 -19.76
C SER A 277 -24.91 10.90 -19.50
N SER A 278 -24.32 12.08 -19.74
CA SER A 278 -22.91 12.34 -19.47
C SER A 278 -22.76 13.52 -18.53
N ILE A 279 -22.04 13.33 -17.44
CA ILE A 279 -21.68 14.39 -16.51
C ILE A 279 -20.15 14.54 -16.57
N LYS A 280 -19.68 15.75 -16.89
CA LYS A 280 -18.29 16.13 -16.80
C LYS A 280 -18.11 17.02 -15.57
N THR A 281 -17.22 16.63 -14.67
CA THR A 281 -16.80 17.47 -13.54
C THR A 281 -15.30 17.72 -13.65
N GLY A 282 -14.87 18.98 -13.55
CA GLY A 282 -13.48 19.39 -13.79
C GLY A 282 -13.16 19.65 -15.28
N GLY A 283 -12.17 20.52 -15.51
CA GLY A 283 -11.73 21.02 -16.83
C GLY A 283 -12.10 22.49 -17.07
N ASN A 284 -11.35 23.17 -17.94
CA ASN A 284 -11.75 24.47 -18.46
C ASN A 284 -13.12 24.35 -19.12
N SER A 285 -14.11 25.03 -18.56
CA SER A 285 -15.27 25.47 -19.31
C SER A 285 -14.79 26.49 -20.34
N GLU A 286 -14.57 26.04 -21.57
CA GLU A 286 -14.82 26.87 -22.75
C GLU A 286 -16.30 26.72 -23.13
#